data_AF-A0A2A8BSW1-F1
#
_entry.id   AF-A0A2A8BSW1-F1
#
_cell.length_a   1.000
_cell.length_b   1.000
_cell.length_c   1.000
_cell.angle_alpha   90.00
_cell.angle_beta   90.00
_cell.angle_gamma   90.00
#
_symmetry.space_group_name_H-M   'P 1'
#
loop_
_entity.id
_entity.type
_entity.pdbx_description
1 polymer ?
#
loop_
_entity_poly.entity_id
_entity_poly.type
_entity_poly.pdbx_seq_one_letter_code
_entity_poly.pdbx_strand_id
1 'polypeptide(L)' 'MTVKDIYMEAKQDELMSLIVIIDLLLQHGKIKWKDDSSVLAFYMSENGEKWNRLIQKEFMKRGYVA' A
#
# COMPACT_ATOMS: atom_id res chain seq x y z
N MET A 1 -7.87 -11.84 8.37
CA MET A 1 -8.40 -10.66 7.64
C MET A 1 -7.67 -10.63 6.31
N THR A 2 -8.34 -10.39 5.20
CA THR A 2 -7.69 -10.45 3.89
C THR A 2 -7.07 -9.10 3.52
N VAL A 3 -6.15 -9.09 2.54
CA VAL A 3 -5.63 -7.85 1.94
C VAL A 3 -6.77 -6.98 1.41
N LYS A 4 -7.83 -7.58 0.86
CA LYS A 4 -9.02 -6.85 0.40
C LYS A 4 -9.73 -6.12 1.53
N ASP A 5 -9.87 -6.76 2.69
CA ASP A 5 -10.54 -6.15 3.85
C ASP A 5 -9.75 -4.93 4.34
N ILE A 6 -8.43 -5.09 4.52
CA ILE A 6 -7.51 -4.00 4.90
C ILE A 6 -7.57 -2.85 3.88
N TYR A 7 -7.62 -3.16 2.58
CA TYR A 7 -7.68 -2.14 1.54
C TYR A 7 -8.98 -1.33 1.58
N MET A 8 -10.10 -1.97 1.90
CA MET A 8 -11.39 -1.29 2.06
C MET A 8 -11.40 -0.42 3.32
N GLU A 9 -10.86 -0.91 4.43
CA GLU A 9 -10.66 -0.12 5.66
C GLU A 9 -9.76 1.09 5.39
N ALA A 10 -8.61 0.89 4.72
CA ALA A 10 -7.71 1.97 4.35
C ALA A 10 -8.39 3.04 3.47
N LYS A 11 -9.33 2.64 2.61
CA LYS A 11 -10.14 3.58 1.82
C LYS A 11 -11.15 4.35 2.67
N GLN A 12 -11.76 3.71 3.66
CA GLN A 12 -12.69 4.35 4.59
C GLN A 12 -11.97 5.36 5.48
N ASP A 13 -10.76 5.02 5.93
CA ASP A 13 -9.91 5.86 6.78
C ASP A 13 -9.07 6.88 5.99
N GLU A 14 -9.24 6.93 4.66
CA GLU A 14 -8.47 7.79 3.75
C GLU A 14 -6.93 7.64 3.88
N LEU A 15 -6.47 6.45 4.27
CA LEU A 15 -5.05 6.14 4.50
C LEU A 15 -4.31 5.88 3.18
N MET A 16 -4.11 6.96 2.42
CA MET A 16 -3.58 6.93 1.05
C MET A 16 -2.20 6.27 0.93
N SER A 17 -1.34 6.35 1.94
CA SER A 17 -0.05 5.66 1.96
C SER A 17 -0.21 4.14 1.89
N LEU A 18 -1.13 3.58 2.68
CA LEU A 18 -1.42 2.15 2.72
C LEU A 18 -2.08 1.68 1.41
N ILE A 19 -3.01 2.48 0.88
CA ILE A 19 -3.64 2.22 -0.43
C ILE A 19 -2.57 2.12 -1.53
N VAL A 20 -1.64 3.08 -1.58
CA VAL A 20 -0.55 3.09 -2.57
C VAL A 20 0.37 1.87 -2.42
N ILE A 21 0.73 1.49 -1.20
CA ILE A 21 1.56 0.29 -0.96
C ILE A 21 0.84 -0.95 -1.49
N ILE A 22 -0.44 -1.15 -1.14
CA ILE A 22 -1.21 -2.32 -1.56
C ILE A 22 -1.38 -2.34 -3.09
N ASP A 23 -1.73 -1.21 -3.70
CA ASP A 23 -1.85 -1.07 -5.16
C ASP A 23 -0.55 -1.50 -5.86
N LEU A 24 0.61 -1.01 -5.40
CA LEU A 24 1.92 -1.33 -5.98
C LEU A 24 2.26 -2.82 -5.83
N LEU A 25 2.02 -3.40 -4.65
CA LEU A 25 2.29 -4.83 -4.42
C LEU A 25 1.43 -5.73 -5.31
N LEU A 26 0.16 -5.37 -5.52
CA LEU A 26 -0.74 -6.07 -6.42
C LEU A 26 -0.32 -5.93 -7.90
N GLN A 27 0.03 -4.72 -8.34
CA GLN A 27 0.50 -4.46 -9.71
C GLN A 27 1.75 -5.27 -10.06
N HIS A 28 2.66 -5.46 -9.10
CA HIS A 28 3.85 -6.28 -9.26
C HIS A 28 3.63 -7.78 -8.99
N GLY A 29 2.40 -8.21 -8.71
CA GLY A 29 2.05 -9.61 -8.43
C GLY A 29 2.67 -10.17 -7.15
N LYS A 30 3.07 -9.31 -6.21
CA LYS A 30 3.71 -9.68 -4.94
C LYS A 30 2.74 -10.21 -3.90
N ILE A 31 1.47 -9.82 -4.01
CA ILE A 31 0.35 -10.25 -3.18
C ILE A 31 -0.90 -10.42 -4.05
N LYS A 32 -1.94 -11.03 -3.50
CA LYS A 32 -3.29 -11.15 -4.07
C LYS A 32 -4.33 -10.68 -3.07
N TRP A 33 -5.48 -10.26 -3.55
CA TRP A 33 -6.60 -9.79 -2.72
C TRP A 33 -7.05 -10.77 -1.63
N LYS A 34 -6.96 -12.07 -1.91
CA LYS A 34 -7.38 -13.15 -1.02
C LYS A 34 -6.30 -13.59 -0.04
N ASP A 35 -5.09 -13.03 -0.15
CA ASP A 35 -4.01 -13.36 0.77
C ASP A 35 -4.33 -12.80 2.17
N ASP A 36 -3.79 -13.46 3.19
CA ASP A 36 -3.91 -12.98 4.56
C ASP A 36 -3.15 -11.66 4.73
N SER A 37 -3.71 -10.71 5.48
CA SER A 37 -3.11 -9.38 5.65
C SER A 37 -1.75 -9.38 6.32
N SER A 38 -1.37 -10.45 7.04
CA SER A 38 -0.03 -10.58 7.62
C SER A 38 1.10 -10.49 6.60
N VAL A 39 0.85 -10.81 5.31
CA VAL A 39 1.85 -10.62 4.24
C VAL A 39 2.25 -9.16 4.05
N LEU A 40 1.35 -8.21 4.36
CA LEU A 40 1.64 -6.79 4.28
C LEU A 40 2.67 -6.37 5.33
N ALA A 41 2.65 -6.97 6.52
CA ALA A 41 3.60 -6.67 7.59
C ALA A 41 5.04 -7.00 7.18
N PHE A 42 5.25 -8.08 6.42
CA PHE A 42 6.56 -8.42 5.85
C PHE A 42 7.07 -7.32 4.91
N TYR A 43 6.22 -6.83 4.01
CA TYR A 43 6.61 -5.77 3.08
C TYR A 43 6.78 -4.41 3.75
N MET A 44 6.03 -4.12 4.82
CA MET A 44 6.12 -2.86 5.55
C MET A 44 7.33 -2.77 6.48
N SER A 45 7.75 -3.90 7.07
CA SER A 45 8.91 -3.94 7.96
C SER A 45 10.23 -3.78 7.20
N GLU A 46 10.30 -4.26 5.96
CA GLU A 46 11.46 -4.07 5.10
C GLU A 46 11.42 -2.72 4.38
N ASN A 47 12.44 -1.88 4.61
CA ASN A 47 12.73 -0.67 3.84
C ASN A 47 11.70 0.46 3.92
N GLY A 48 11.33 0.90 5.13
CA GLY A 48 10.44 2.05 5.35
C GLY A 48 10.84 3.32 4.57
N GLU A 49 12.14 3.61 4.42
CA GLU A 49 12.61 4.75 3.60
C GLU A 49 12.29 4.59 2.11
N LYS A 50 12.37 3.37 1.58
CA LYS A 50 12.07 3.08 0.17
C LYS A 50 10.57 3.26 -0.09
N TRP A 51 9.73 2.82 0.84
CA TRP A 51 8.30 3.04 0.78
C TRP A 51 7.94 4.52 0.84
N ASN A 52 8.54 5.29 1.76
CA ASN A 52 8.31 6.73 1.83
C ASN A 52 8.65 7.43 0.51
N ARG A 53 9.79 7.11 -0.11
CA ARG A 53 10.16 7.67 -1.43
C ARG A 53 9.19 7.24 -2.54
N LEU A 54 8.72 6.00 -2.55
CA LEU A 54 7.76 5.52 -3.55
C LEU A 54 6.39 6.18 -3.38
N ILE A 55 5.90 6.29 -2.14
CA ILE A 55 4.65 6.96 -1.80
C ILE A 55 4.72 8.42 -2.25
N GLN A 56 5.78 9.15 -1.90
CA GLN A 56 5.95 10.54 -2.34
C GLN A 56 5.92 10.68 -3.86
N LYS A 57 6.59 9.78 -4.60
CA LYS A 57 6.54 9.77 -6.07
C LYS A 57 5.14 9.52 -6.62
N GLU A 58 4.40 8.58 -6.04
CA GLU A 58 3.03 8.29 -6.46
C GLU A 58 2.07 9.43 -6.12
N PHE A 59 2.25 10.10 -4.99
CA PHE A 59 1.49 11.29 -4.63
C PHE A 59 1.74 12.43 -5.63
N MET A 60 3.00 12.70 -5.96
CA MET A 60 3.35 13.69 -6.99
C MET A 60 2.73 13.37 -8.36
N LYS A 61 2.77 12.11 -8.80
CA LYS A 61 2.13 11.68 -10.06
C LYS A 61 0.61 11.88 -10.04
N ARG A 62 -0.02 11.64 -8.89
CA ARG A 62 -1.46 11.80 -8.69
C ARG A 62 -1.88 13.27 -8.48
N GLY A 63 -0.93 14.21 -8.56
CA GLY A 63 -1.19 15.65 -8.44
C GLY A 63 -1.33 16.15 -7.01
N TYR A 64 -1.04 15.30 -6.01
CA TYR A 64 -0.91 15.73 -4.62
C TYR A 64 0.45 16.41 -4.48
N VAL A 65 0.46 17.72 -4.62
CA VAL A 65 1.64 18.55 -4.37
C VAL A 65 1.75 18.76 -2.86
N ALA A 66 2.93 18.50 -2.30
CA ALA A 66 3.27 18.78 -0.90
C ALA A 66 3.20 20.28 -0.58
#